data_AF-A0AAD9UTM2-F1
#
_entry.id   AF-A0AAD9UTM2-F1
#
_cell.length_a   1.000
_cell.length_b   1.000
_cell.length_c   1.000
_cell.angle_alpha   90.00
_cell.angle_beta   90.00
_cell.angle_gamma   90.00
#
_symmetry.space_group_name_H-M   'P 1'
#
loop_
_entity.id
_entity.type
_entity.pdbx_description
1 polymer ?
#
loop_
_entity_poly.entity_id
_entity_poly.type
_entity_poly.pdbx_seq_one_letter_code
_entity_poly.pdbx_strand_id
1 'polypeptide(L)'
;MQFDVRRNLTTRLTEHKRATKKGDLNNNIAEHHLKTNHAIDWDSATCLTYSTDYYQRNTLESWFTNLEQTALNRCQPLPAPYKRLLNRKQ
;
A
#
# COMPACT_ATOMS: atom_id res chain seq x y z
N MET A 1 -0.81 -3.63 0.35
CA MET A 1 -1.69 -2.73 1.14
C MET A 1 -1.28 -1.28 0.92
N GLN A 2 -2.22 -0.32 0.77
CA GLN A 2 -1.91 1.12 0.65
C GLN A 2 -2.81 1.91 1.61
N PHE A 3 -2.19 2.76 2.43
CA PHE A 3 -2.85 3.47 3.54
C PHE A 3 -2.97 4.97 3.23
N ASP A 4 -4.13 5.45 2.76
CA ASP A 4 -4.36 6.89 2.64
C ASP A 4 -5.84 7.33 2.74
N VAL A 5 -6.06 8.56 3.22
CA VAL A 5 -7.23 9.11 3.97
C VAL A 5 -8.48 9.59 3.27
N ARG A 6 -8.43 10.32 2.16
CA ARG A 6 -9.55 11.29 1.91
C ARG A 6 -10.74 10.65 1.19
N ARG A 7 -10.59 9.40 0.78
CA ARG A 7 -11.52 8.68 -0.08
C ARG A 7 -11.83 7.36 0.58
N ASN A 8 -13.10 6.99 0.60
CA ASN A 8 -13.55 5.70 1.11
C ASN A 8 -12.71 4.57 0.47
N LEU A 9 -12.39 3.51 1.23
CA LEU A 9 -11.74 2.29 0.73
C LEU A 9 -12.33 1.85 -0.62
N THR A 10 -13.66 1.91 -0.76
CA THR A 10 -14.39 1.62 -2.00
C THR A 10 -13.92 2.45 -3.19
N THR A 11 -13.66 3.75 -3.00
CA THR A 11 -13.16 4.64 -4.05
C THR A 11 -11.75 4.23 -4.48
N ARG A 12 -10.86 3.93 -3.51
CA ARG A 12 -9.50 3.47 -3.82
C ARG A 12 -9.50 2.14 -4.55
N LEU A 13 -10.34 1.19 -4.12
CA LEU A 13 -10.51 -0.08 -4.83
C LEU A 13 -11.00 0.14 -6.26
N THR A 14 -11.94 1.07 -6.47
CA THR A 14 -12.41 1.41 -7.81
C THR A 14 -11.32 2.03 -8.68
N GLU A 15 -10.50 2.93 -8.13
CA GLU A 15 -9.34 3.52 -8.82
C GLU A 15 -8.33 2.46 -9.24
N HIS A 16 -7.95 1.56 -8.32
CA HIS A 16 -7.00 0.49 -8.60
C HIS A 16 -7.56 -0.52 -9.61
N LYS A 17 -8.82 -0.96 -9.47
CA LYS A 17 -9.51 -1.82 -10.46
C LYS A 17 -9.48 -1.17 -11.86
N ARG A 18 -9.75 0.14 -11.95
CA ARG A 18 -9.71 0.89 -13.22
C ARG A 18 -8.29 0.99 -13.79
N ALA A 19 -7.29 1.26 -12.95
CA ALA A 19 -5.89 1.34 -13.36
C ALA A 19 -5.39 -0.01 -13.91
N THR A 20 -5.72 -1.12 -13.23
CA THR A 20 -5.40 -2.48 -13.69
C THR A 20 -6.04 -2.79 -15.04
N LYS A 21 -7.33 -2.47 -15.22
CA LYS A 21 -8.03 -2.64 -16.52
C LYS A 21 -7.42 -1.82 -17.65
N LYS A 22 -6.93 -0.61 -17.34
CA LYS A 22 -6.29 0.29 -18.31
C LYS A 22 -4.84 -0.11 -18.62
N GLY A 23 -4.21 -0.92 -17.78
CA GLY A 23 -2.77 -1.18 -17.85
C GLY A 23 -1.93 0.05 -17.50
N ASP A 24 -2.37 0.87 -16.54
CA ASP A 24 -1.67 2.09 -16.15
C ASP A 24 -0.37 1.78 -15.38
N LEU A 25 0.77 1.84 -16.08
CA LEU A 25 2.09 1.55 -15.52
C LEU A 25 2.54 2.53 -14.42
N ASN A 26 1.83 3.65 -14.23
CA ASN A 26 2.09 4.55 -13.08
C ASN A 26 1.47 4.03 -11.78
N ASN A 27 0.63 3.00 -11.85
CA ASN A 27 0.04 2.33 -10.70
C ASN A 27 0.77 1.02 -10.43
N ASN A 28 1.40 0.90 -9.26
CA ASN A 28 2.17 -0.29 -8.88
C ASN A 28 1.35 -1.59 -8.95
N ILE A 29 0.05 -1.53 -8.64
CA ILE A 29 -0.84 -2.71 -8.68
C ILE A 29 -1.11 -3.15 -10.12
N ALA A 30 -1.30 -2.18 -11.03
CA ALA A 30 -1.49 -2.47 -12.45
C ALA A 30 -0.21 -3.00 -13.09
N GLU A 31 0.93 -2.38 -12.77
CA GLU A 31 2.26 -2.84 -13.21
C GLU A 31 2.52 -4.29 -12.73
N HIS A 32 2.25 -4.60 -11.46
CA HIS A 32 2.38 -5.94 -10.92
C HIS A 32 1.48 -6.94 -11.65
N HIS A 33 0.20 -6.64 -11.79
CA HIS A 33 -0.77 -7.50 -12.47
C HIS A 33 -0.32 -7.86 -13.89
N LEU A 34 0.18 -6.88 -14.65
CA LEU A 34 0.69 -7.12 -16.01
C LEU A 34 1.93 -8.02 -16.04
N LYS A 35 2.83 -7.87 -15.05
CA LYS A 35 4.08 -8.65 -15.00
C LYS A 35 3.87 -10.09 -14.57
N THR A 36 2.94 -10.34 -13.64
CA THR A 36 2.76 -11.66 -13.03
C THR A 36 1.54 -12.41 -13.54
N ASN A 37 0.62 -11.71 -14.24
CA ASN A 37 -0.70 -12.22 -14.61
C ASN A 37 -1.50 -12.74 -13.40
N HIS A 38 -1.18 -12.24 -12.20
CA HIS A 38 -1.85 -12.66 -10.97
C HIS A 38 -3.25 -12.06 -10.87
N ALA A 39 -4.20 -12.88 -10.43
CA ALA A 39 -5.52 -12.41 -10.03
C ALA A 39 -5.41 -11.65 -8.69
N ILE A 40 -5.95 -10.44 -8.66
CA ILE A 40 -6.00 -9.63 -7.44
C ILE A 40 -7.35 -9.88 -6.77
N ASP A 41 -7.31 -10.34 -5.51
CA ASP A 41 -8.50 -10.41 -4.66
C ASP A 41 -8.80 -9.01 -4.10
N TRP A 42 -9.83 -8.39 -4.66
CA TRP A 42 -10.27 -7.06 -4.25
C TRP A 42 -11.30 -7.10 -3.12
N ASP A 43 -11.95 -8.23 -2.89
CA ASP A 43 -13.09 -8.35 -1.98
C ASP A 43 -12.63 -8.58 -0.54
N SER A 44 -11.45 -9.19 -0.37
CA SER A 44 -10.76 -9.30 0.92
C SER A 44 -10.02 -8.03 1.36
N ALA A 45 -10.10 -6.94 0.60
CA ALA A 45 -9.37 -5.72 0.91
C ALA A 45 -9.95 -5.03 2.16
N THR A 46 -9.07 -4.74 3.13
CA THR A 46 -9.43 -4.05 4.37
C THR A 46 -8.52 -2.86 4.64
N CYS A 47 -8.99 -1.94 5.49
CA CYS A 47 -8.20 -0.80 5.97
C CYS A 47 -7.58 -1.17 7.33
N LEU A 48 -6.25 -1.23 7.45
CA LEU A 48 -5.61 -1.54 8.74
C LEU A 48 -5.60 -0.37 9.71
N THR A 49 -5.54 0.87 9.22
CA THR A 49 -5.43 2.07 10.07
C THR A 49 -5.97 3.31 9.37
N TYR A 50 -6.33 4.31 10.16
CA TYR A 50 -6.89 5.58 9.70
C TYR A 50 -6.27 6.74 10.48
N SER A 51 -5.84 7.79 9.79
CA SER A 51 -5.40 9.04 10.41
C SER A 51 -5.57 10.22 9.45
N THR A 52 -6.24 11.28 9.87
CA THR A 52 -6.45 12.51 9.07
C THR A 52 -5.17 13.33 8.84
N ASP A 53 -4.10 13.09 9.62
CA ASP A 53 -2.82 13.78 9.50
C ASP A 53 -1.92 13.17 8.41
N TYR A 54 -1.35 14.03 7.55
CA TYR A 54 -0.56 13.60 6.41
C TYR A 54 0.72 12.87 6.80
N TYR A 55 1.45 13.40 7.78
CA TYR A 55 2.72 12.84 8.20
C TYR A 55 2.52 11.52 8.95
N GLN A 56 1.48 11.41 9.77
CA GLN A 56 1.11 10.16 10.43
C GLN A 56 0.83 9.05 9.42
N ARG A 57 0.03 9.32 8.39
CA ARG A 57 -0.26 8.31 7.35
C ARG A 57 0.96 7.89 6.58
N ASN A 58 1.76 8.85 6.10
CA ASN A 58 2.96 8.53 5.34
C ASN A 58 3.92 7.68 6.19
N THR A 59 3.99 7.96 7.50
CA THR A 59 4.74 7.16 8.46
C THR A 59 4.15 5.76 8.63
N LEU A 60 2.83 5.63 8.82
CA LEU A 60 2.14 4.35 8.95
C LEU A 60 2.24 3.50 7.68
N GLU A 61 2.10 4.12 6.52
CA GLU A 61 2.26 3.47 5.22
C GLU A 61 3.67 2.93 5.05
N SER A 62 4.68 3.75 5.34
CA SER A 62 6.08 3.32 5.34
C SER A 62 6.27 2.16 6.32
N TRP A 63 5.71 2.25 7.52
CA TRP A 63 5.80 1.23 8.56
C TRP A 63 5.24 -0.12 8.12
N PHE A 64 3.98 -0.16 7.66
CA PHE A 64 3.34 -1.39 7.22
C PHE A 64 3.99 -1.98 5.96
N THR A 65 4.39 -1.14 5.00
CA THR A 65 5.08 -1.61 3.78
C THR A 65 6.43 -2.24 4.13
N ASN A 66 7.16 -1.70 5.11
CA ASN A 66 8.44 -2.28 5.55
C ASN A 66 8.28 -3.57 6.38
N LEU A 67 7.12 -3.79 7.01
CA LEU A 67 6.81 -5.05 7.70
C LEU A 67 6.40 -6.17 6.74
N GLU A 68 5.90 -5.83 5.56
CA GLU A 68 5.35 -6.80 4.60
C GLU A 68 6.44 -7.32 3.66
N GLN A 69 6.74 -8.63 3.75
CA GLN A 69 7.85 -9.28 3.03
C GLN A 69 7.74 -9.17 1.49
N THR A 70 6.52 -9.05 0.97
CA THR A 70 6.20 -8.98 -0.47
C THR A 70 5.33 -7.76 -0.79
N ALA A 71 5.64 -6.63 -0.15
CA ALA A 71 4.87 -5.41 -0.38
C ALA A 71 4.95 -4.97 -1.85
N LEU A 72 3.79 -4.81 -2.49
CA LEU A 72 3.68 -4.29 -3.86
C LEU A 72 3.94 -2.79 -3.95
N ASN A 73 3.79 -2.10 -2.82
CA ASN A 73 3.98 -0.67 -2.74
C ASN A 73 5.48 -0.35 -2.68
N ARG A 74 5.88 0.71 -3.38
CA ARG A 74 7.26 1.21 -3.29
C ARG A 74 7.50 1.70 -1.87
N CYS A 75 8.26 0.91 -1.10
CA CYS A 75 8.65 1.21 0.27
C CYS A 75 9.25 2.63 0.33
N GLN A 76 8.55 3.53 1.02
CA GLN A 76 9.16 4.77 1.45
C GLN A 76 10.14 4.44 2.60
N PRO A 77 11.38 4.95 2.56
CA PRO A 77 12.34 4.69 3.62
C PRO A 77 11.88 5.37 4.91
N LEU A 78 11.69 4.60 5.96
CA LEU A 78 11.45 5.15 7.29
C LEU A 78 12.65 5.98 7.77
N PRO A 79 12.42 7.08 8.50
CA PRO A 79 13.50 7.79 9.17
C PRO A 79 14.31 6.87 10.10
N ALA A 80 15.62 7.11 10.19
CA ALA A 80 16.55 6.28 10.95
C ALA A 80 16.12 5.97 12.40
N PRO A 81 15.53 6.92 13.17
CA PRO A 81 15.04 6.63 14.52
C PRO A 81 14.02 5.48 14.58
N TYR A 82 13.13 5.37 13.59
CA TYR A 82 12.05 4.38 13.55
C TYR A 82 12.51 3.03 13.01
N LYS A 83 13.58 2.96 12.21
CA LYS A 83 14.12 1.69 11.70
C LYS A 83 14.51 0.71 12.81
N ARG A 84 15.00 1.23 13.95
CA ARG A 84 15.37 0.42 15.12
C ARG A 84 14.19 -0.35 15.72
N LEU A 85 12.97 0.15 15.53
CA LEU A 85 11.76 -0.45 16.08
C LEU A 85 11.28 -1.64 15.23
N LEU A 86 11.68 -1.74 13.96
CA LEU A 86 11.32 -2.86 13.07
C LEU A 86 12.17 -4.12 13.28
N ASN A 87 13.39 -3.96 13.81
CA ASN A 87 14.35 -5.05 13.97
C ASN A 87 14.17 -5.86 15.26
N ARG A 88 13.10 -5.64 16.02
CA ARG A 88 12.78 -6.49 17.17
C ARG A 88 12.12 -7.76 16.65
N LYS A 89 12.95 -8.75 16.30
CA LYS A 89 12.49 -10.15 16.21
C LYS A 89 11.84 -10.51 17.55
N GLN A 90 10.59 -10.97 17.50
CA GLN A 90 10.05 -11.86 18.53
C GLN A 90 10.66 -13.25 18.34
#